data_AF-A0A7S3R0Z2-F1
#
_entry.id   AF-A0A7S3R0Z2-F1
#
_cell.length_a   1.000
_cell.length_b   1.000
_cell.length_c   1.000
_cell.angle_alpha   90.00
_cell.angle_beta   90.00
_cell.angle_gamma   90.00
#
_symmetry.space_group_name_H-M   'P 1'
#
loop_
_entity.id
_entity.type
_entity.pdbx_description
1 polymer ?
#
loop_
_entity_poly.entity_id
_entity_poly.type
_entity_poly.pdbx_seq_one_letter_code
_entity_poly.pdbx_strand_id
1 'polypeptide(L)'
;GGGALGQQLHNKWRKEALGLLSGLGVLCGIPPLVFMINADLRSMPSWVPLLLAVWGGVLSGVPGPNLRAALMNVNEPEVRGVAFALQTVTDDLGKGLGPAVVAVVINLVGRRSAFNIATLGWIPCGLLLLSLAFTMRKDEAAMVARLHASVARQAGNVCVEEDQESALLQGNTPSDVEGMGVVGEDTALLQAQQQQQQQQQQHQH
;
A
#
# COMPACT_ATOMS: atom_id res chain seq x y z
N GLY A 1 18.56 10.77 -16.55
CA GLY A 1 17.48 11.75 -16.77
C GLY A 1 16.17 11.44 -16.06
N GLY A 2 15.74 10.17 -15.90
CA GLY A 2 14.44 9.84 -15.30
C GLY A 2 14.34 9.96 -13.77
N GLY A 3 15.44 9.71 -13.05
CA GLY A 3 15.45 9.74 -11.58
C GLY A 3 15.25 11.14 -10.97
N ALA A 4 15.76 12.19 -11.62
CA ALA A 4 15.61 13.56 -11.14
C ALA A 4 14.18 14.10 -11.33
N LEU A 5 13.53 13.77 -12.46
CA LEU A 5 12.12 14.07 -12.70
C LEU A 5 11.21 13.27 -11.76
N GLY A 6 11.56 12.01 -11.48
CA GLY A 6 10.88 11.18 -10.48
C GLY A 6 10.95 11.80 -9.08
N GLN A 7 12.13 12.26 -8.66
CA GLN A 7 12.34 12.88 -7.35
C GLN A 7 11.63 14.24 -7.21
N GLN A 8 11.66 15.07 -8.27
CA GLN A 8 10.96 16.37 -8.25
C GLN A 8 9.44 16.24 -8.30
N LEU A 9 8.91 15.23 -9.01
CA LEU A 9 7.47 14.98 -9.05
C LEU A 9 6.97 14.42 -7.71
N HIS A 10 7.78 13.58 -7.03
CA HIS A 10 7.49 13.06 -5.70
C HIS A 10 7.38 14.15 -4.62
N ASN A 11 8.17 15.21 -4.74
CA ASN A 11 8.19 16.30 -3.76
C ASN A 11 7.02 17.30 -3.93
N LYS A 12 6.29 17.24 -5.05
CA LYS A 12 5.26 18.23 -5.40
C LYS A 12 3.84 17.65 -5.53
N TRP A 13 3.71 16.36 -5.86
CA TRP A 13 2.43 15.66 -5.98
C TRP A 13 2.32 14.56 -4.93
N ARG A 14 1.41 14.77 -3.98
CA ARG A 14 1.13 13.95 -2.80
C ARG A 14 1.17 12.45 -3.10
N LYS A 15 1.62 11.67 -2.12
CA LYS A 15 1.59 10.19 -2.08
C LYS A 15 0.23 9.58 -2.48
N GLU A 16 -0.85 10.34 -2.27
CA GLU A 16 -2.23 10.08 -2.71
C GLU A 16 -2.40 9.94 -4.24
N ALA A 17 -1.60 10.68 -5.01
CA ALA A 17 -1.66 10.68 -6.46
C ALA A 17 -1.26 9.32 -7.04
N LEU A 18 -0.46 8.50 -6.35
CA LEU A 18 -0.05 7.19 -6.87
C LEU A 18 -1.23 6.22 -6.97
N GLY A 19 -2.03 6.09 -5.91
CA GLY A 19 -3.24 5.26 -5.94
C GLY A 19 -4.31 5.81 -6.89
N LEU A 20 -4.43 7.14 -6.96
CA LEU A 20 -5.39 7.79 -7.86
C LEU A 20 -4.99 7.58 -9.33
N LEU A 21 -3.70 7.71 -9.65
CA LEU A 21 -3.17 7.53 -11.01
C LEU A 21 -3.24 6.07 -11.45
N SER A 22 -3.05 5.09 -10.54
CA SER A 22 -3.21 3.68 -10.87
C SER A 22 -4.67 3.30 -11.07
N GLY A 23 -5.58 3.71 -10.17
CA GLY A 23 -7.01 3.47 -10.30
C GLY A 23 -7.60 4.12 -11.55
N LEU A 24 -7.33 5.41 -11.77
CA LEU A 24 -7.75 6.13 -12.98
C LEU A 24 -7.07 5.56 -14.23
N GLY A 25 -5.80 5.17 -14.17
CA GLY A 25 -5.09 4.57 -15.30
C GLY A 25 -5.73 3.26 -15.76
N VAL A 26 -6.09 2.38 -14.84
CA VAL A 26 -6.83 1.14 -15.14
C VAL A 26 -8.19 1.44 -15.77
N LEU A 27 -8.94 2.38 -15.19
CA LEU A 27 -10.26 2.75 -15.70
C LEU A 27 -10.19 3.42 -17.08
N CYS A 28 -9.20 4.29 -17.33
CA CYS A 28 -8.94 4.91 -18.62
C CYS A 28 -8.40 3.93 -19.67
N GLY A 29 -7.85 2.79 -19.25
CA GLY A 29 -7.43 1.69 -20.14
C GLY A 29 -8.61 0.86 -20.68
N ILE A 30 -9.77 0.88 -20.01
CA ILE A 30 -10.96 0.10 -20.40
C ILE A 30 -11.54 0.56 -21.75
N PRO A 31 -11.82 1.87 -21.99
CA PRO A 31 -12.39 2.33 -23.26
C PRO A 31 -11.59 1.90 -24.52
N PRO A 32 -10.26 2.08 -24.59
CA PRO A 32 -9.50 1.63 -25.77
C PRO A 32 -9.50 0.11 -25.93
N LEU A 33 -9.48 -0.67 -24.85
CA LEU A 33 -9.56 -2.15 -24.91
C LEU A 33 -10.93 -2.63 -25.41
N VAL A 34 -12.02 -2.07 -24.87
CA VAL A 34 -13.38 -2.40 -25.32
C VAL A 34 -13.59 -1.99 -26.78
N PHE A 35 -13.09 -0.82 -27.18
CA PHE A 35 -13.14 -0.40 -28.58
C PHE A 35 -12.39 -1.39 -29.48
N MET A 36 -11.19 -1.83 -29.08
CA MET A 36 -10.40 -2.79 -29.85
C MET A 36 -11.07 -4.17 -29.94
N ILE A 37 -11.78 -4.64 -28.91
CA ILE A 37 -12.51 -5.92 -28.94
C ILE A 37 -13.74 -5.85 -29.86
N ASN A 38 -14.37 -4.68 -29.96
CA ASN A 38 -15.64 -4.51 -30.67
C ASN A 38 -15.50 -3.94 -32.09
N ALA A 39 -14.36 -3.30 -32.40
CA ALA A 39 -14.04 -2.79 -33.72
C ALA A 39 -13.59 -3.91 -34.67
N ASP A 40 -13.85 -3.72 -35.96
CA ASP A 40 -13.30 -4.59 -36.99
C ASP A 40 -11.88 -4.12 -37.35
N LEU A 41 -10.89 -4.73 -36.71
CA LEU A 41 -9.48 -4.36 -36.89
C LEU A 41 -8.99 -4.52 -38.34
N ARG A 42 -9.67 -5.31 -39.17
CA ARG A 42 -9.27 -5.51 -40.57
C ARG A 42 -9.63 -4.34 -41.49
N SER A 43 -10.64 -3.56 -41.12
CA SER A 43 -11.07 -2.38 -41.91
C SER A 43 -10.32 -1.11 -41.51
N MET A 44 -9.54 -1.15 -40.42
CA MET A 44 -8.79 0.00 -39.91
C MET A 44 -7.32 -0.05 -40.34
N PRO A 45 -6.67 1.12 -40.52
CA PRO A 45 -5.25 1.18 -40.81
C PRO A 45 -4.44 0.68 -39.60
N SER A 46 -3.37 -0.07 -39.87
CA SER A 46 -2.60 -0.84 -38.87
C SER A 46 -1.99 -0.01 -37.73
N TRP A 47 -1.83 1.31 -37.90
CA TRP A 47 -1.31 2.21 -36.87
C TRP A 47 -2.32 2.46 -35.73
N VAL A 48 -3.63 2.39 -35.99
CA VAL A 48 -4.67 2.61 -34.97
C VAL A 48 -4.64 1.56 -33.86
N PRO A 49 -4.70 0.24 -34.14
CA PRO A 49 -4.59 -0.77 -33.09
C PRO A 49 -3.23 -0.76 -32.41
N LEU A 50 -2.15 -0.35 -33.11
CA LEU A 50 -0.83 -0.18 -32.50
C LEU A 50 -0.84 0.92 -31.42
N LEU A 51 -1.40 2.09 -31.73
CA LEU A 51 -1.51 3.19 -30.75
C LEU A 51 -2.40 2.80 -29.57
N LEU A 52 -3.53 2.12 -29.81
CA LEU A 52 -4.41 1.65 -28.75
C LEU A 52 -3.72 0.60 -27.86
N ALA A 53 -2.94 -0.30 -28.44
CA ALA A 53 -2.16 -1.29 -27.70
C ALA A 53 -1.05 -0.64 -26.85
N VAL A 54 -0.33 0.35 -27.40
CA VAL A 54 0.65 1.14 -26.64
C VAL A 54 -0.03 1.88 -25.50
N TRP A 55 -1.17 2.51 -25.77
CA TRP A 55 -1.94 3.24 -24.75
C TRP A 55 -2.41 2.32 -23.62
N GLY A 56 -3.00 1.18 -23.96
CA GLY A 56 -3.41 0.17 -22.98
C GLY A 56 -2.23 -0.41 -22.20
N GLY A 57 -1.10 -0.66 -22.86
CA GLY A 57 0.13 -1.15 -22.24
C GLY A 57 0.74 -0.16 -21.24
N VAL A 58 0.84 1.11 -21.62
CA VAL A 58 1.36 2.18 -20.75
C VAL A 58 0.47 2.35 -19.52
N LEU A 59 -0.86 2.40 -19.69
CA LEU A 59 -1.79 2.58 -18.58
C LEU A 59 -1.86 1.37 -17.65
N SER A 60 -1.81 0.15 -18.19
CA SER A 60 -1.80 -1.08 -17.39
C SER A 60 -0.48 -1.33 -16.66
N GLY A 61 0.61 -0.67 -17.05
CA GLY A 61 1.90 -0.74 -16.37
C GLY A 61 2.00 0.10 -15.09
N VAL A 62 1.10 1.07 -14.90
CA VAL A 62 1.12 2.02 -13.76
C VAL A 62 0.78 1.38 -12.40
N PRO A 63 -0.22 0.47 -12.28
CA PRO A 63 -0.59 -0.13 -10.99
C PRO A 63 0.51 -0.93 -10.32
N GLY A 64 1.35 -1.62 -11.11
CA GLY A 64 2.42 -2.48 -10.60
C GLY A 64 3.37 -1.78 -9.60
N PRO A 65 4.12 -0.75 -10.01
CA PRO A 65 4.98 0.00 -9.09
C PRO A 65 4.20 0.72 -7.98
N ASN A 66 3.02 1.25 -8.29
CA ASN A 66 2.22 2.01 -7.32
C ASN A 66 1.69 1.14 -6.18
N LEU A 67 1.27 -0.10 -6.46
CA LEU A 67 0.81 -1.05 -5.45
C LEU A 67 1.95 -1.50 -4.53
N ARG A 68 3.15 -1.74 -5.09
CA ARG A 68 4.32 -2.06 -4.27
C ARG A 68 4.70 -0.90 -3.36
N ALA A 69 4.67 0.33 -3.86
CA ALA A 69 4.93 1.51 -3.04
C ALA A 69 3.89 1.68 -1.92
N ALA A 70 2.60 1.48 -2.22
CA ALA A 70 1.54 1.53 -1.23
C ALA A 70 1.73 0.47 -0.13
N LEU A 71 2.02 -0.78 -0.50
CA LEU A 71 2.29 -1.86 0.45
C LEU A 71 3.50 -1.58 1.36
N MET A 72 4.50 -0.84 0.90
CA MET A 72 5.63 -0.44 1.76
C MET A 72 5.24 0.67 2.75
N ASN A 73 4.32 1.56 2.36
CA ASN A 73 3.95 2.73 3.15
C ASN A 73 2.89 2.44 4.21
N VAL A 74 2.01 1.45 4.00
CA VAL A 74 0.91 1.16 4.94
C VAL A 74 1.18 -0.01 5.88
N ASN A 75 2.18 -0.84 5.58
CA ASN A 75 2.50 -2.02 6.38
C ASN A 75 3.72 -1.80 7.26
N GLU A 76 3.61 -2.25 8.51
CA GLU A 76 4.73 -2.33 9.46
C GLU A 76 5.86 -3.21 8.90
N PRO A 77 7.13 -2.94 9.27
CA PRO A 77 8.28 -3.65 8.70
C PRO A 77 8.23 -5.18 8.91
N GLU A 78 7.58 -5.67 9.98
CA GLU A 78 7.48 -7.11 10.25
C GLU A 78 6.48 -7.83 9.31
N VAL A 79 5.34 -7.20 8.98
CA VAL A 79 4.26 -7.84 8.19
C VAL A 79 4.35 -7.55 6.69
N ARG A 80 5.20 -6.60 6.28
CA ARG A 80 5.37 -6.20 4.87
C ARG A 80 5.75 -7.38 3.97
N GLY A 81 6.61 -8.29 4.43
CA GLY A 81 7.03 -9.47 3.66
C GLY A 81 5.87 -10.41 3.35
N VAL A 82 4.98 -10.63 4.32
CA VAL A 82 3.78 -11.47 4.16
C VAL A 82 2.81 -10.83 3.17
N ALA A 83 2.60 -9.51 3.26
CA ALA A 83 1.75 -8.78 2.33
C ALA A 83 2.26 -8.87 0.88
N PHE A 84 3.57 -8.76 0.66
CA PHE A 84 4.18 -8.97 -0.66
C PHE A 84 4.03 -10.41 -1.15
N ALA A 85 4.22 -11.40 -0.28
CA ALA A 85 4.04 -12.80 -0.64
C ALA A 85 2.61 -13.09 -1.09
N LEU A 86 1.61 -12.60 -0.36
CA LEU A 86 0.20 -12.77 -0.72
C LEU A 86 -0.14 -12.07 -2.05
N GLN A 87 0.41 -10.88 -2.28
CA GLN A 87 0.25 -10.15 -3.53
C GLN A 87 0.82 -10.96 -4.71
N THR A 88 2.03 -11.52 -4.58
CA THR A 88 2.66 -12.34 -5.62
C THR A 88 1.89 -13.62 -5.88
N VAL A 89 1.47 -14.34 -4.82
CA VAL A 89 0.67 -15.56 -4.97
C VAL A 89 -0.64 -15.27 -5.70
N THR A 90 -1.31 -14.18 -5.37
CA THR A 90 -2.56 -13.78 -6.03
C THR A 90 -2.33 -13.41 -7.50
N ASP A 91 -1.26 -12.68 -7.79
CA ASP A 91 -0.89 -12.27 -9.14
C ASP A 91 -0.53 -13.48 -10.03
N ASP A 92 0.22 -14.43 -9.48
CA ASP A 92 0.58 -15.68 -10.18
C ASP A 92 -0.63 -16.59 -10.38
N LEU A 93 -1.54 -16.65 -9.41
CA LEU A 93 -2.81 -17.36 -9.55
C LEU A 93 -3.67 -16.77 -10.67
N GLY A 94 -3.72 -15.44 -10.77
CA GLY A 94 -4.42 -14.73 -11.84
C GLY A 94 -3.84 -15.03 -13.23
N LYS A 95 -2.52 -15.04 -13.37
CA LYS A 95 -1.85 -15.38 -14.64
C LYS A 95 -2.01 -16.85 -15.00
N GLY A 96 -2.02 -17.74 -14.02
CA GLY A 96 -2.18 -19.19 -14.22
C GLY A 96 -3.61 -19.58 -14.57
N LEU A 97 -4.60 -19.10 -13.80
CA LEU A 97 -6.02 -19.44 -13.99
C LEU A 97 -6.70 -18.60 -15.06
N GLY A 98 -6.24 -17.37 -15.31
CA GLY A 98 -6.86 -16.42 -16.23
C GLY A 98 -7.16 -17.00 -17.62
N PRO A 99 -6.17 -17.57 -18.34
CA PRO A 99 -6.40 -18.15 -19.65
C PRO A 99 -7.37 -19.33 -19.64
N ALA A 100 -7.33 -20.18 -18.61
CA ALA A 100 -8.21 -21.34 -18.48
C ALA A 100 -9.67 -20.90 -18.26
N VAL A 101 -9.90 -19.95 -17.35
CA VAL A 101 -11.22 -19.38 -17.09
C VAL A 101 -11.77 -18.70 -18.34
N VAL A 102 -10.96 -17.88 -19.02
CA VAL A 102 -11.38 -17.20 -20.26
C VAL A 102 -11.71 -18.22 -21.35
N ALA A 103 -10.92 -19.28 -21.52
CA ALA A 103 -11.20 -20.33 -22.50
C ALA A 103 -12.56 -21.02 -22.24
N VAL A 104 -12.89 -21.31 -20.98
CA VAL A 104 -14.21 -21.86 -20.62
C VAL A 104 -15.33 -20.87 -20.95
N VAL A 105 -15.17 -19.59 -20.58
CA VAL A 105 -16.18 -18.55 -20.85
C VAL A 105 -16.38 -18.34 -22.35
N ILE A 106 -15.33 -18.42 -23.17
CA ILE A 106 -15.42 -18.34 -24.64
C ILE A 106 -16.34 -19.43 -25.20
N ASN A 107 -16.27 -20.66 -24.67
CA ASN A 107 -17.13 -21.76 -25.12
C ASN A 107 -18.60 -21.55 -24.76
N LEU A 108 -18.90 -20.79 -23.70
CA LEU A 108 -20.26 -20.56 -23.21
C LEU A 108 -20.95 -19.37 -23.90
N VAL A 109 -20.27 -18.22 -24.02
CA VAL A 109 -20.88 -16.95 -24.47
C VAL A 109 -20.29 -16.41 -25.76
N GLY A 110 -19.32 -17.12 -26.34
CA GLY A 110 -18.59 -16.71 -27.53
C GLY A 110 -17.44 -15.76 -27.25
N ARG A 111 -16.51 -15.68 -28.21
CA ARG A 111 -15.22 -14.98 -28.08
C ARG A 111 -15.36 -13.51 -27.69
N ARG A 112 -16.20 -12.76 -28.41
CA ARG A 112 -16.35 -11.30 -28.24
C ARG A 112 -16.91 -10.96 -26.85
N SER A 113 -17.96 -11.67 -26.44
CA SER A 113 -18.59 -11.47 -25.12
C SER A 113 -17.64 -11.87 -23.98
N ALA A 114 -16.90 -12.97 -24.14
CA ALA A 114 -15.93 -13.41 -23.13
C ALA A 114 -14.83 -12.37 -22.88
N PHE A 115 -14.26 -11.77 -23.94
CA PHE A 115 -13.26 -10.72 -23.78
C PHE A 115 -13.84 -9.44 -23.17
N ASN A 116 -15.06 -9.04 -23.55
CA ASN A 116 -15.73 -7.91 -22.91
C ASN A 116 -15.92 -8.16 -21.40
N ILE A 117 -16.37 -9.36 -20.99
CA ILE A 117 -16.51 -9.73 -19.57
C ILE A 117 -15.16 -9.67 -18.84
N ALA A 118 -14.09 -10.18 -19.45
CA ALA A 118 -12.75 -10.11 -18.89
C ALA A 118 -12.29 -8.66 -18.69
N THR A 119 -12.56 -7.77 -19.65
CA THR A 119 -12.27 -6.34 -19.54
C THR A 119 -13.12 -5.66 -18.47
N LEU A 120 -14.39 -6.05 -18.29
CA LEU A 120 -15.22 -5.54 -17.19
C LEU A 120 -14.69 -5.94 -15.81
N GLY A 121 -13.98 -7.07 -15.72
CA GLY A 121 -13.25 -7.48 -14.50
C GLY A 121 -12.20 -6.46 -14.03
N TRP A 122 -11.78 -5.53 -14.89
CA TRP A 122 -10.87 -4.45 -14.53
C TRP A 122 -11.56 -3.34 -13.73
N ILE A 123 -12.89 -3.19 -13.83
CA ILE A 123 -13.65 -2.18 -13.10
C ILE A 123 -13.54 -2.36 -11.57
N PRO A 124 -13.82 -3.53 -10.98
CA PRO A 124 -13.66 -3.71 -9.53
C PRO A 124 -12.20 -3.52 -9.11
N CYS A 125 -11.23 -3.94 -9.93
CA CYS A 125 -9.81 -3.70 -9.66
C CYS A 125 -9.46 -2.21 -9.61
N GLY A 126 -9.87 -1.44 -10.64
CA GLY A 126 -9.68 0.00 -10.69
C GLY A 126 -10.36 0.73 -9.53
N LEU A 127 -11.55 0.29 -9.13
CA LEU A 127 -12.27 0.85 -7.99
C LEU A 127 -11.60 0.56 -6.65
N LEU A 128 -11.11 -0.67 -6.44
CA LEU A 128 -10.34 -1.03 -5.24
C LEU A 128 -9.04 -0.23 -5.16
N LEU A 129 -8.31 -0.06 -6.27
CA LEU A 129 -7.10 0.77 -6.34
C LEU A 129 -7.42 2.24 -6.05
N LEU A 130 -8.54 2.75 -6.55
CA LEU A 130 -9.00 4.10 -6.25
C LEU A 130 -9.34 4.26 -4.76
N SER A 131 -10.01 3.27 -4.16
CA SER A 131 -10.38 3.25 -2.74
C SER A 131 -9.14 3.17 -1.83
N LEU A 132 -8.11 2.45 -2.27
CA LEU A 132 -6.80 2.41 -1.62
C LEU A 132 -6.22 3.83 -1.53
N ALA A 133 -6.30 4.62 -2.62
CA ALA A 133 -5.78 5.99 -2.65
C ALA A 133 -6.39 6.89 -1.56
N PHE A 134 -7.69 6.73 -1.28
CA PHE A 134 -8.40 7.49 -0.25
C PHE A 134 -8.10 7.00 1.17
N THR A 135 -7.82 5.70 1.34
CA THR A 135 -7.63 5.08 2.66
C THR A 135 -6.17 5.11 3.11
N MET A 136 -5.22 5.12 2.16
CA MET A 136 -3.78 5.06 2.41
C MET A 136 -3.26 6.14 3.36
N ARG A 137 -3.81 7.36 3.31
CA ARG A 137 -3.39 8.45 4.22
C ARG A 137 -3.72 8.14 5.69
N LYS A 138 -4.87 7.51 5.93
CA LYS A 138 -5.32 7.13 7.27
C LYS A 138 -4.49 5.96 7.78
N ASP A 139 -4.23 4.99 6.91
CA ASP A 139 -3.46 3.79 7.25
C ASP A 139 -1.99 4.12 7.52
N GLU A 140 -1.35 4.99 6.71
CA GLU A 140 0.03 5.44 6.94
C GLU A 140 0.15 6.21 8.25
N ALA A 141 -0.77 7.13 8.55
CA ALA A 141 -0.77 7.87 9.81
C ALA A 141 -0.97 6.96 11.03
N ALA A 142 -1.87 5.97 10.92
CA ALA A 142 -2.08 4.97 11.96
C ALA A 142 -0.84 4.08 12.17
N MET A 143 -0.16 3.67 11.09
CA MET A 143 1.07 2.87 11.15
C MET A 143 2.21 3.63 11.84
N VAL A 144 2.44 4.90 11.47
CA VAL A 144 3.47 5.73 12.10
C VAL A 144 3.18 5.91 13.60
N ALA A 145 1.92 6.15 13.98
CA ALA A 145 1.53 6.26 15.38
C ALA A 145 1.80 4.97 16.17
N ARG A 146 1.51 3.79 15.60
CA ARG A 146 1.78 2.48 16.22
C ARG A 146 3.27 2.21 16.38
N LEU A 147 4.06 2.55 15.37
CA LEU A 147 5.51 2.38 15.40
C LEU A 147 6.15 3.24 16.51
N HIS A 148 5.76 4.52 16.61
CA HIS A 148 6.23 5.41 17.67
C HIS A 148 5.83 4.90 19.07
N ALA A 149 4.60 4.40 19.24
CA ALA A 149 4.17 3.82 20.50
C ALA A 149 4.98 2.56 20.88
N SER A 150 5.31 1.72 19.90
CA SER A 150 6.10 0.50 20.12
C SER A 150 7.55 0.80 20.47
N VAL A 151 8.17 1.78 19.80
CA VAL A 151 9.53 2.25 20.11
C VAL A 151 9.58 2.89 21.49
N ALA A 152 8.58 3.71 21.86
CA ALA A 152 8.50 4.30 23.19
C ALA A 152 8.37 3.24 24.30
N ARG A 153 7.57 2.18 24.07
CA ARG A 153 7.47 1.04 24.98
C ARG A 153 8.78 0.26 25.10
N GLN A 154 9.47 0.03 23.99
CA GLN A 154 10.77 -0.64 24.01
C GLN A 154 11.82 0.18 24.74
N ALA A 155 11.87 1.49 24.52
CA ALA A 155 12.77 2.37 25.26
C ALA A 155 12.47 2.35 26.77
N GLY A 156 11.18 2.37 27.16
CA GLY A 156 10.77 2.23 28.55
C GLY A 156 11.20 0.90 29.18
N ASN A 157 10.98 -0.22 28.49
CA ASN A 157 11.41 -1.53 28.97
C ASN A 157 12.93 -1.63 29.13
N VAL A 158 13.71 -1.08 28.19
CA VAL A 158 15.18 -1.07 28.27
C VAL A 158 15.65 -0.24 29.46
N CYS A 159 15.07 0.94 29.70
CA CYS A 159 15.42 1.75 30.87
C CYS A 159 15.08 1.03 32.18
N VAL A 160 13.94 0.33 32.25
CA VAL A 160 13.56 -0.47 33.44
C VAL A 160 14.54 -1.64 33.64
N GLU A 161 14.94 -2.34 32.58
CA GLU A 161 15.96 -3.40 32.66
C GLU A 161 17.32 -2.86 33.11
N GLU A 162 17.77 -1.69 32.60
CA GLU A 162 19.03 -1.05 33.03
C GLU A 162 18.98 -0.61 34.50
N ASP A 163 17.87 -0.05 34.97
CA ASP A 163 17.69 0.37 36.36
C ASP A 163 17.66 -0.85 37.30
N GLN A 164 17.01 -1.94 36.89
CA GLN A 164 16.95 -3.18 37.65
C GLN A 164 18.32 -3.88 37.70
N GLU A 165 19.07 -3.93 36.59
CA GLU A 165 20.43 -4.46 36.57
C GLU A 165 21.36 -3.63 37.47
N SER A 166 21.25 -2.31 37.41
CA SER A 166 22.02 -1.37 38.25
C SER A 166 21.71 -1.53 39.74
N ALA A 167 20.45 -1.73 40.11
CA ALA A 167 20.02 -1.97 41.49
C ALA A 167 20.52 -3.32 42.02
N LEU A 168 20.53 -4.37 41.19
CA LEU A 168 21.08 -5.67 41.55
C LEU A 168 22.60 -5.62 41.75
N LEU A 169 23.33 -4.86 40.92
CA LEU A 169 24.77 -4.63 41.09
C LEU A 169 25.11 -3.85 42.38
N GLN A 170 24.17 -3.07 42.91
CA GLN A 170 24.30 -2.36 44.19
C GLN A 170 23.94 -3.21 45.41
N GLY A 171 23.53 -4.47 45.23
CA GLY A 171 23.24 -5.42 46.30
C GLY A 171 21.81 -5.37 46.85
N ASN A 172 20.87 -4.70 46.17
CA ASN A 172 19.45 -4.73 46.53
C ASN A 172 18.82 -6.08 46.17
N THR A 173 17.84 -6.52 46.98
CA THR A 173 17.11 -7.78 46.74
C THR A 173 15.94 -7.56 45.78
N PRO A 174 15.48 -8.57 45.01
CA PRO A 174 14.39 -8.41 44.02
C PRO A 174 13.10 -7.80 44.60
N SER A 175 12.81 -8.07 45.87
CA SER A 175 11.69 -7.52 46.64
C SER A 175 11.76 -6.00 46.85
N ASP A 176 12.95 -5.40 46.81
CA ASP A 176 13.15 -3.95 46.95
C ASP A 176 12.93 -3.20 45.61
N VAL A 177 13.02 -3.93 44.48
CA VAL A 177 12.97 -3.34 43.12
C VAL A 177 11.55 -3.30 42.55
N GLU A 178 10.71 -4.32 42.84
CA GLU A 178 9.30 -4.35 42.40
C GLU A 178 8.47 -3.16 42.93
N GLY A 179 8.82 -2.59 44.08
CA GLY A 179 8.14 -1.42 44.65
C GLY A 179 8.46 -0.08 43.97
N MET A 180 9.56 0.00 43.22
CA MET A 180 10.01 1.23 42.56
C MET A 180 9.54 1.35 41.10
N GLY A 181 9.30 0.24 40.40
CA GLY A 181 8.91 0.23 38.97
C GLY A 181 7.57 0.92 38.67
N VAL A 182 6.59 0.83 39.59
CA VAL A 182 5.25 1.40 39.40
C VAL A 182 5.26 2.93 39.35
N VAL A 183 6.21 3.59 40.00
CA VAL A 183 6.31 5.07 40.03
C VAL A 183 6.94 5.61 38.73
N GLY A 184 7.81 4.84 38.08
CA GLY A 184 8.44 5.22 36.82
C GLY A 184 7.48 5.20 35.62
N GLU A 185 6.61 4.19 35.55
CA GLU A 185 5.63 4.04 34.45
C GLU A 185 4.64 5.22 34.38
N ASP A 186 4.12 5.69 35.53
CA ASP A 186 3.16 6.80 35.58
C ASP A 186 3.79 8.12 35.11
N THR A 187 5.08 8.32 35.38
CA THR A 187 5.81 9.55 35.01
C THR A 187 6.12 9.58 33.52
N ALA A 188 6.49 8.43 32.94
CA ALA A 188 6.76 8.28 31.52
C ALA A 188 5.49 8.42 30.66
N LEU A 189 4.36 7.86 31.11
CA LEU A 189 3.06 8.02 30.46
C LEU A 189 2.62 9.50 30.43
N LEU A 190 2.84 10.24 31.52
CA LEU A 190 2.54 11.68 31.60
C LEU A 190 3.37 12.51 30.62
N GLN A 191 4.65 12.19 30.45
CA GLN A 191 5.53 12.89 29.49
C GLN A 191 5.17 12.56 28.03
N ALA A 192 4.85 11.30 27.74
CA ALA A 192 4.40 10.89 26.42
C ALA A 192 3.07 11.58 26.03
N GLN A 193 2.16 11.72 26.99
CA GLN A 193 0.87 12.39 26.78
C GLN A 193 1.04 13.92 26.57
N GLN A 194 2.01 14.56 27.24
CA GLN A 194 2.34 15.97 27.01
C GLN A 194 2.99 16.22 25.64
N GLN A 195 3.88 15.32 25.17
CA GLN A 195 4.46 15.44 23.83
C GLN A 195 3.41 15.27 22.73
N GLN A 196 2.44 14.37 22.91
CA GLN A 196 1.31 14.22 21.98
C GLN A 196 0.46 15.50 21.89
N GLN A 197 0.21 16.19 23.01
CA GLN A 197 -0.53 17.46 22.98
C GLN A 197 0.24 18.57 22.25
N GLN A 198 1.57 18.64 22.40
CA GLN A 198 2.38 19.62 21.69
C GLN A 198 2.42 19.38 20.18
N GLN A 199 2.46 18.12 19.74
CA GLN A 199 2.43 17.80 18.30
C GLN A 199 1.05 18.10 17.68
N GLN A 200 -0.05 17.91 18.41
CA GLN A 200 -1.38 18.30 17.93
C GLN A 200 -1.53 19.81 17.76
N GLN A 201 -0.89 20.61 18.61
CA GLN A 201 -0.88 22.08 18.47
C GLN A 201 -0.05 22.57 17.28
N GLN A 202 1.03 21.86 16.92
CA GLN A 202 1.85 22.20 15.75
C GLN A 202 1.20 21.86 14.40
N HIS A 203 0.15 21.03 14.35
CA HIS A 203 -0.58 20.71 13.12
C HIS A 203 -1.83 21.59 12.90
N GLN A 204 -2.16 22.49 13.83
CA GLN A 204 -3.28 23.44 13.72
C GLN A 204 -2.87 24.86 13.28
N HIS A 205 -1.56 25.11 13.09
CA HIS A 205 -1.00 26.33 12.51
C HIS A 205 -0.45 26.07 11.10
#